data_AF-A0A242A3L8-F1
#
_entry.id   AF-A0A242A3L8-F1
#
_cell.length_a   1.000
_cell.length_b   1.000
_cell.length_c   1.000
_cell.angle_alpha   90.00
_cell.angle_beta   90.00
_cell.angle_gamma   90.00
#
_symmetry.space_group_name_H-M   'P 1'
#
loop_
_entity.id
_entity.type
_entity.pdbx_description
1 polymer ?
#
loop_
_entity_poly.entity_id
_entity_poly.type
_entity_poly.pdbx_seq_one_letter_code
_entity_poly.pdbx_strand_id
1 'polypeptide(L)' 'MRNNIILECVETGERLYLTSKNQRNTPERLELKKYSPKLRRKAIFREIKK' A
#
# COMPACT_ATOMS: atom_id res chain seq x y z
N MET A 1 10.25 14.24 7.33
CA MET A 1 8.81 14.47 7.11
C MET A 1 8.16 13.14 6.81
N ARG A 2 7.08 12.81 7.51
CA ARG A 2 6.34 11.56 7.35
C ARG A 2 5.07 11.89 6.58
N ASN A 3 4.88 11.26 5.42
CA ASN A 3 3.78 11.54 4.51
C ASN A 3 2.80 10.37 4.50
N ASN A 4 1.51 10.67 4.46
CA ASN A 4 0.47 9.66 4.30
C ASN A 4 0.46 9.15 2.86
N ILE A 5 0.37 7.83 2.72
CA ILE A 5 0.33 7.11 1.46
C ILE A 5 -0.82 6.10 1.48
N ILE A 6 -1.37 5.82 0.31
CA ILE A 6 -2.43 4.82 0.13
C ILE A 6 -1.81 3.60 -0.54
N LEU A 7 -2.18 2.41 -0.07
CA LEU A 7 -1.79 1.15 -0.70
C LEU A 7 -2.95 0.58 -1.50
N GLU A 8 -2.64 0.16 -2.72
CA GLU A 8 -3.55 -0.46 -3.68
C GLU A 8 -3.21 -1.92 -3.90
N CYS A 9 -4.22 -2.79 -3.91
CA CYS A 9 -4.03 -4.19 -4.24
C CYS A 9 -3.64 -4.36 -5.71
N VAL A 10 -2.57 -5.10 -5.98
CA VAL A 10 -2.07 -5.35 -7.34
C VAL A 10 -3.07 -6.17 -8.18
N GLU A 11 -3.84 -7.05 -7.53
CA GLU A 11 -4.76 -7.96 -8.21
C GLU A 11 -6.14 -7.34 -8.43
N THR A 12 -6.64 -6.56 -7.46
CA THR A 12 -8.04 -6.08 -7.45
C THR A 12 -8.18 -4.57 -7.60
N GLY A 13 -7.10 -3.80 -7.55
CA GLY A 13 -7.14 -2.33 -7.57
C GLY A 13 -7.76 -1.70 -6.31
N GLU A 14 -7.91 -2.46 -5.23
CA GLU A 14 -8.54 -1.98 -4.00
C GLU A 14 -7.62 -1.06 -3.19
N ARG A 15 -8.11 0.13 -2.87
CA ARG A 15 -7.38 1.16 -2.09
C ARG A 15 -7.91 1.21 -0.66
N LEU A 16 -7.47 0.26 0.16
CA LEU A 16 -8.03 0.04 1.50
C LEU A 16 -7.16 0.57 2.63
N TYR A 17 -5.85 0.65 2.40
CA TYR A 17 -4.90 0.91 3.49
C TYR A 17 -4.29 2.30 3.36
N LEU A 18 -4.59 3.14 4.33
CA LEU A 18 -3.88 4.38 4.58
C LEU A 18 -2.72 4.09 5.55
N THR A 19 -1.50 4.39 5.14
CA THR A 19 -0.32 4.27 5.99
C THR A 19 0.51 5.54 5.89
N SER A 20 1.55 5.67 6.69
CA SER A 20 2.44 6.82 6.63
C SER A 20 3.88 6.36 6.53
N LYS A 21 4.59 6.84 5.50
CA LYS A 21 6.00 6.54 5.27
C LYS A 21 6.87 7.77 5.40
N ASN A 22 8.13 7.56 5.77
CA ASN A 22 9.15 8.59 5.71
C ASN A 22 9.92 8.45 4.40
N GLN A 23 9.68 9.36 3.45
CA GLN A 23 10.29 9.34 2.13
C GLN A 23 11.82 9.47 2.17
N ARG A 24 12.40 10.05 3.23
CA ARG A 24 13.86 10.18 3.37
C ARG A 24 14.53 8.83 3.68
N ASN A 25 13.91 8.01 4.51
CA ASN A 25 14.48 6.72 4.94
C ASN A 25 14.12 5.60 3.96
N THR A 26 12.97 5.71 3.30
CA THR A 26 12.46 4.69 2.37
C THR A 26 11.98 5.38 1.10
N PRO A 27 12.90 5.68 0.17
CA PRO A 27 12.56 6.35 -1.09
C PRO A 27 11.82 5.44 -2.07
N GLU A 28 12.01 4.12 -1.94
CA GLU A 28 11.37 3.11 -2.79
C GLU A 28 9.85 3.01 -2.55
N ARG A 29 9.15 2.42 -3.52
CA ARG A 29 7.70 2.16 -3.42
C ARG A 29 7.46 1.08 -2.38
N LEU A 30 6.56 1.33 -1.44
CA LEU A 30 6.24 0.35 -0.41
C LEU A 30 5.39 -0.79 -0.99
N GLU A 31 5.81 -2.03 -0.74
CA GLU A 31 5.07 -3.25 -1.09
C GLU A 31 4.82 -4.07 0.18
N LEU A 32 3.55 -4.26 0.52
CA LEU A 32 3.15 -5.00 1.73
C LEU A 32 2.13 -6.08 1.40
N LYS A 33 2.32 -7.27 1.98
CA LYS A 33 1.29 -8.32 1.96
C LYS A 33 0.21 -7.98 2.98
N LYS A 34 -1.00 -7.67 2.51
CA LYS A 34 -2.16 -7.33 3.35
C LYS A 34 -3.39 -8.11 2.89
N TYR A 35 -4.43 -8.15 3.73
CA TYR A 35 -5.62 -8.92 3.44
C TYR A 35 -6.54 -8.17 2.46
N SER A 36 -6.89 -8.79 1.34
CA SER A 36 -7.96 -8.27 0.48
C SER A 36 -9.29 -8.90 0.89
N PRO A 37 -10.30 -8.11 1.27
CA PRO A 37 -11.64 -8.63 1.58
C PRO A 37 -12.35 -9.18 0.33
N LYS A 38 -12.08 -8.65 -0.88
CA LYS A 38 -12.64 -9.21 -2.12
C LYS A 38 -12.09 -10.59 -2.45
N LEU A 39 -10.77 -10.78 -2.36
CA LEU A 39 -10.14 -12.07 -2.66
C LEU A 39 -10.20 -13.05 -1.47
N ARG A 40 -10.58 -12.56 -0.29
CA ARG A 40 -10.57 -13.31 0.99
C ARG A 40 -9.23 -13.98 1.31
N ARG A 41 -8.14 -13.36 0.86
CA ARG A 41 -6.76 -13.86 1.06
C ARG A 41 -5.78 -12.70 1.20
N LYS A 42 -4.55 -13.02 1.62
CA LYS A 42 -3.46 -12.04 1.61
C LYS A 42 -2.98 -11.82 0.17
N ALA A 43 -3.02 -10.57 -0.27
CA ALA A 43 -2.56 -10.11 -1.57
C ALA A 43 -1.44 -9.08 -1.38
N ILE A 44 -0.75 -8.76 -2.46
CA ILE A 44 0.29 -7.71 -2.46
C ILE A 44 -0.39 -6.36 -2.67
N PHE A 45 -0.11 -5.43 -1.78
CA PHE A 45 -0.54 -4.04 -1.87
C PHE A 45 0.67 -3.15 -2.13
N ARG A 46 0.58 -2.34 -3.20
CA ARG A 46 1.60 -1.39 -3.66
C ARG A 46 1.21 0.04 -3.29
N GLU A 47 2.20 0.83 -2.93
CA GLU A 47 2.02 2.27 -2.77
C GLU A 47 1.62 2.96 -4.09
N ILE A 48 0.54 3.73 -4.03
CA ILE A 48 0.21 4.71 -5.06
C ILE A 48 0.84 6.05 -4.70
N LYS A 49 1.52 6.67 -5.67
CA LYS A 49 1.83 8.10 -5.61
C LYS A 49 0.54 8.87 -5.87
N LYS A 50 0.16 9.70 -4.92
CA LYS A 50 -0.81 10.77 -5.18
C LYS A 50 -0.22 11.76 -6.18
#